data_AF-A0A3A8ENN3-F1
#
_entry.id   AF-A0A3A8ENN3-F1
#
_cell.length_a   1.000
_cell.length_b   1.000
_cell.length_c   1.000
_cell.angle_alpha   90.00
_cell.angle_beta   90.00
_cell.angle_gamma   90.00
#
_symmetry.space_group_name_H-M   'P 1'
#
loop_
_entity.id
_entity.type
_entity.pdbx_description
1 polymer ?
#
loop_
_entity_poly.entity_id
_entity_poly.type
_entity_poly.pdbx_seq_one_letter_code
_entity_poly.pdbx_strand_id
1 'polypeptide(L)'
;LVGTSGCRHIHREIRKLPTIDGYSKHLLDDGNPRCLAFHRIKKDGQEFALIEVDTSDNKNKLSTLLLKQQDVLFDWERTIRELEIRLLKSSLVWPSKFLKKIFGSGFKRVSHPKSPSESKSLLDQETILRWAERVCGDMD
;
A
#
# COMPACT_ATOMS: atom_id res chain seq x y z
N LEU A 1 -6.94 -5.04 -11.46
CA LEU A 1 -7.61 -5.36 -10.19
C LEU A 1 -9.13 -5.34 -10.33
N VAL A 2 -9.80 -4.20 -10.49
CA VAL A 2 -11.28 -4.19 -10.61
C VAL A 2 -11.79 -4.84 -11.92
N GLY A 3 -10.95 -4.90 -12.96
CA GLY A 3 -11.23 -5.67 -14.18
C GLY A 3 -10.86 -7.16 -14.10
N THR A 4 -10.35 -7.64 -12.95
CA THR A 4 -9.99 -9.05 -12.73
C THR A 4 -11.18 -9.77 -12.08
N SER A 5 -11.52 -10.98 -12.54
CA SER A 5 -12.64 -11.75 -12.00
C SER A 5 -12.55 -11.93 -10.48
N GLY A 6 -13.70 -11.85 -9.80
CA GLY A 6 -13.80 -12.02 -8.35
C GLY A 6 -13.39 -10.81 -7.50
N CYS A 7 -12.70 -9.80 -8.07
CA CYS A 7 -12.27 -8.61 -7.33
C CYS A 7 -13.29 -7.47 -7.42
N ARG A 8 -13.78 -6.99 -6.28
CA ARG A 8 -14.67 -5.82 -6.17
C ARG A 8 -14.08 -4.76 -5.28
N HIS A 9 -14.07 -3.51 -5.75
CA HIS A 9 -13.67 -2.37 -4.92
C HIS A 9 -14.76 -2.05 -3.88
N ILE A 10 -14.36 -1.80 -2.64
CA ILE A 10 -15.29 -1.50 -1.52
C ILE A 10 -15.10 -0.07 -1.02
N HIS A 11 -13.86 0.40 -0.92
CA HIS A 11 -13.54 1.71 -0.35
C HIS A 11 -12.27 2.28 -0.98
N ARG A 12 -12.29 3.58 -1.27
CA ARG A 12 -11.13 4.35 -1.75
C ARG A 12 -10.94 5.57 -0.87
N GLU A 13 -9.71 5.77 -0.43
CA GLU A 13 -9.36 6.95 0.35
C GLU A 13 -7.91 7.36 0.07
N ILE A 14 -7.68 8.67 0.07
CA ILE A 14 -6.34 9.26 0.06
C ILE A 14 -6.20 10.04 1.36
N ARG A 15 -5.16 9.73 2.13
CA ARG A 15 -4.92 10.28 3.46
C ARG A 15 -3.61 11.05 3.44
N LYS A 16 -3.62 12.28 3.96
CA LYS A 16 -2.36 12.99 4.24
C LYS A 16 -1.71 12.33 5.44
N LEU A 17 -0.41 12.02 5.35
CA LEU A 17 0.31 11.50 6.50
C LEU A 17 0.30 12.54 7.63
N PRO A 18 0.12 12.12 8.90
CA PRO A 18 -0.06 13.04 10.01
C PRO A 18 1.25 13.76 10.35
N THR A 19 1.13 14.98 10.85
CA THR A 19 2.27 15.67 11.48
C THR A 19 2.57 15.02 12.83
N ILE A 20 3.85 14.74 13.07
CA ILE A 20 4.35 14.19 14.34
C ILE A 20 5.61 14.97 14.71
N ASP A 21 5.63 15.52 15.91
CA ASP A 21 6.79 16.25 16.41
C ASP A 21 8.07 15.42 16.32
N GLY A 22 9.12 16.02 15.76
CA GLY A 22 10.40 15.35 15.49
C GLY A 22 10.44 14.53 14.20
N TYR A 23 9.37 14.47 13.39
CA TYR A 23 9.33 13.71 12.13
C TYR A 23 8.85 14.56 10.95
N SER A 24 9.72 14.78 9.97
CA SER A 24 9.44 15.63 8.79
C SER A 24 8.93 14.88 7.55
N LYS A 25 9.04 13.54 7.53
CA LYS A 25 8.72 12.72 6.34
C LYS A 25 7.22 12.66 5.97
N HIS A 26 6.38 13.39 6.70
CA HIS A 26 4.98 13.64 6.34
C HIS A 26 4.84 14.66 5.20
N LEU A 27 5.92 15.34 4.82
CA LEU A 27 6.01 16.19 3.63
C LEU A 27 6.87 15.53 2.53
N LEU A 28 6.63 15.95 1.31
CA LEU A 28 7.52 15.78 0.15
C LEU A 28 8.61 16.86 0.16
N ASP A 29 9.64 16.68 -0.67
CA ASP A 29 10.74 17.66 -0.82
C ASP A 29 10.28 19.06 -1.28
N ASP A 30 9.15 19.16 -1.98
CA ASP A 30 8.54 20.43 -2.40
C ASP A 30 7.65 21.08 -1.32
N GLY A 31 7.55 20.45 -0.14
CA GLY A 31 6.73 20.91 0.98
C GLY A 31 5.27 20.47 0.91
N ASN A 32 4.82 19.80 -0.15
CA ASN A 32 3.45 19.26 -0.21
C ASN A 32 3.28 18.08 0.76
N PRO A 33 2.06 17.83 1.29
CA PRO A 33 1.81 16.68 2.14
C PRO A 33 2.05 15.36 1.40
N ARG A 34 2.88 14.49 1.98
CA ARG A 34 3.00 13.11 1.54
C ARG A 34 1.70 12.38 1.85
N CYS A 35 1.15 11.70 0.85
CA CYS A 35 -0.12 11.01 0.96
C CYS A 35 0.04 9.48 0.98
N LEU A 36 -0.93 8.80 1.58
CA LEU A 36 -1.12 7.36 1.56
C LEU A 36 -2.48 7.06 0.89
N ALA A 37 -2.46 6.23 -0.14
CA ALA A 37 -3.67 5.71 -0.75
C ALA A 37 -4.07 4.41 -0.04
N PHE A 38 -5.33 4.34 0.39
CA PHE A 38 -5.91 3.21 1.10
C PHE A 38 -7.13 2.70 0.32
N HIS A 39 -7.02 1.46 -0.17
CA HIS A 39 -8.03 0.83 -1.00
C HIS A 39 -8.48 -0.48 -0.35
N ARG A 40 -9.78 -0.63 -0.08
CA ARG A 40 -10.33 -1.93 0.34
C ARG A 40 -10.95 -2.65 -0.85
N ILE A 41 -10.60 -3.92 -1.01
CA ILE A 41 -11.03 -4.78 -2.11
C ILE A 41 -11.60 -6.07 -1.51
N LYS A 42 -12.72 -6.55 -2.04
CA LYS A 42 -13.25 -7.88 -1.75
C LYS A 42 -12.85 -8.82 -2.87
N LYS A 43 -12.28 -9.97 -2.53
CA LYS A 43 -12.05 -11.09 -3.45
C LYS A 43 -12.62 -12.36 -2.82
N ASP A 44 -13.53 -13.03 -3.51
CA ASP A 44 -14.11 -14.32 -3.10
C ASP A 44 -14.58 -14.36 -1.63
N GLY A 45 -15.23 -13.29 -1.17
CA GLY A 45 -15.73 -13.18 0.20
C GLY A 45 -14.74 -12.60 1.21
N GLN A 46 -13.45 -12.69 0.93
CA GLN A 46 -12.37 -12.14 1.77
C GLN A 46 -12.09 -10.68 1.43
N GLU A 47 -11.87 -9.86 2.45
CA GLU A 47 -11.46 -8.47 2.28
C GLU A 47 -9.96 -8.29 2.43
N PHE A 48 -9.42 -7.39 1.61
CA PHE A 48 -8.04 -6.97 1.60
C PHE A 48 -7.94 -5.45 1.58
N ALA A 49 -6.84 -4.92 2.11
CA ALA A 49 -6.41 -3.56 1.88
C ALA A 49 -5.16 -3.51 1.01
N LEU A 50 -5.19 -2.67 -0.03
CA LEU A 50 -4.01 -2.21 -0.74
C LEU A 50 -3.62 -0.84 -0.24
N ILE A 51 -2.34 -0.67 0.06
CA ILE A 51 -1.78 0.56 0.57
C ILE A 51 -0.59 0.96 -0.29
N GLU A 52 -0.62 2.21 -0.72
CA GLU A 52 0.44 2.85 -1.50
C GLU A 52 0.84 4.15 -0.82
N VAL A 53 2.14 4.44 -0.74
CA VAL A 53 2.66 5.67 -0.15
C VAL A 53 3.31 6.49 -1.24
N ASP A 54 2.94 7.77 -1.31
CA ASP A 54 3.59 8.71 -2.20
C ASP A 54 5.08 8.80 -1.86
N THR A 55 5.90 8.37 -2.81
CA THR A 55 7.36 8.37 -2.75
C THR A 55 7.94 8.99 -4.03
N SER A 56 7.18 9.89 -4.64
CA SER A 56 7.56 10.60 -5.87
C SER A 56 8.88 11.38 -5.75
N ASP A 57 9.22 11.84 -4.56
CA ASP A 57 10.46 12.53 -4.20
C ASP A 57 11.59 11.59 -3.75
N ASN A 58 11.32 10.30 -3.53
CA ASN A 58 12.31 9.34 -3.06
C ASN A 58 12.89 8.50 -4.20
N LYS A 59 14.21 8.29 -4.17
CA LYS A 59 14.89 7.34 -5.08
C LYS A 59 14.39 5.90 -4.92
N ASN A 60 14.11 5.50 -3.69
CA ASN A 60 13.60 4.17 -3.35
C ASN A 60 12.11 4.25 -3.07
N LYS A 61 11.31 3.58 -3.90
CA LYS A 61 9.87 3.43 -3.69
C LYS A 61 9.61 2.34 -2.65
N LEU A 62 8.62 2.56 -1.78
CA LEU A 62 8.09 1.46 -0.97
C LEU A 62 7.38 0.48 -1.90
N SER A 63 7.35 -0.79 -1.55
CA SER A 63 6.44 -1.73 -2.22
C SER A 63 4.99 -1.39 -1.89
N THR A 64 4.06 -1.75 -2.77
CA THR A 64 2.64 -1.78 -2.42
C THR A 64 2.43 -2.80 -1.31
N LEU A 65 1.73 -2.40 -0.26
CA LEU A 65 1.43 -3.27 0.87
C LEU A 65 0.02 -3.83 0.71
N LEU A 66 -0.09 -5.16 0.74
CA LEU A 66 -1.33 -5.90 0.73
C LEU A 66 -1.59 -6.49 2.11
N LEU A 67 -2.76 -6.24 2.67
CA LEU A 67 -3.17 -6.71 4.00
C LEU A 67 -4.47 -7.50 3.90
N LYS A 68 -4.51 -8.70 4.45
CA LYS A 68 -5.71 -9.53 4.55
C LYS A 68 -6.45 -9.20 5.84
N GLN A 69 -7.76 -8.94 5.76
CA GLN A 69 -8.61 -8.76 6.94
C GLN A 69 -8.51 -10.00 7.85
N GLN A 70 -8.25 -9.79 9.13
CA GLN A 70 -8.04 -10.88 10.10
C GLN A 70 -9.35 -11.48 10.60
N ASP A 71 -10.35 -10.63 10.87
CA ASP A 71 -11.67 -11.03 11.36
C ASP A 71 -12.74 -10.00 10.94
N VAL A 72 -14.02 -10.35 11.12
CA VAL A 72 -15.16 -9.54 10.65
C VAL A 72 -15.25 -8.17 11.33
N LEU A 73 -14.76 -8.04 12.57
CA LEU A 73 -14.80 -6.81 13.37
C LEU A 73 -13.50 -5.99 13.25
N PHE A 74 -12.64 -6.34 12.30
CA PHE A 74 -11.35 -5.69 12.12
C PHE A 74 -11.48 -4.18 11.91
N ASP A 75 -10.87 -3.41 12.81
CA ASP A 75 -10.86 -1.95 12.75
C ASP A 75 -9.76 -1.46 11.80
N TRP A 76 -10.15 -1.28 10.54
CA TRP A 76 -9.28 -0.73 9.52
C TRP A 76 -8.80 0.68 9.87
N GLU A 77 -9.69 1.58 10.29
CA GLU A 77 -9.35 2.99 10.50
C GLU A 77 -8.28 3.14 11.58
N ARG A 78 -8.47 2.49 12.73
CA ARG A 78 -7.48 2.49 13.81
C ARG A 78 -6.16 1.87 13.36
N THR A 79 -6.22 0.76 12.64
CA THR A 79 -5.02 0.06 12.17
C THR A 79 -4.23 0.90 11.17
N ILE A 80 -4.90 1.58 10.23
CA ILE A 80 -4.24 2.44 9.24
C ILE A 80 -3.65 3.68 9.90
N ARG A 81 -4.31 4.30 10.88
CA ARG A 81 -3.71 5.41 11.66
C ARG A 81 -2.42 5.00 12.37
N GLU A 82 -2.42 3.83 13.02
CA GLU A 82 -1.23 3.33 13.69
C GLU A 82 -0.11 2.99 12.68
N LEU A 83 -0.47 2.47 11.51
CA LEU A 83 0.47 2.21 10.41
C LEU A 83 1.11 3.52 9.91
N GLU A 84 0.33 4.58 9.69
CA GLU A 84 0.81 5.90 9.26
C GLU A 84 1.85 6.47 10.24
N ILE A 85 1.54 6.41 11.54
CA ILE A 85 2.44 6.87 12.61
C ILE A 85 3.75 6.07 12.57
N ARG A 86 3.66 4.74 12.53
CA ARG A 86 4.86 3.87 12.55
C ARG A 86 5.69 4.00 11.30
N LEU A 87 5.07 4.21 10.15
CA LEU A 87 5.71 4.45 8.87
C LEU A 87 6.59 5.71 8.94
N LEU A 88 6.04 6.81 9.46
CA LEU A 88 6.77 8.07 9.66
C LEU A 88 7.91 7.90 10.67
N LYS A 89 7.63 7.23 11.81
CA LYS A 89 8.65 6.97 12.83
C LYS A 89 9.79 6.08 12.35
N SER A 90 9.55 5.30 11.30
CA SER A 90 10.54 4.41 10.68
C SER A 90 11.15 4.98 9.40
N SER A 91 11.04 6.30 9.20
CA SER A 91 11.59 7.00 8.02
C SER A 91 11.12 6.41 6.69
N LEU A 92 9.82 6.18 6.56
CA LEU A 92 9.17 5.61 5.37
C LEU A 92 9.64 4.17 5.08
N VAL A 93 9.63 3.32 6.12
CA VAL A 93 9.84 1.88 5.98
C VAL A 93 8.62 1.16 6.53
N TRP A 94 8.15 0.13 5.82
CA TRP A 94 7.04 -0.70 6.30
C TRP A 94 7.36 -1.31 7.67
N PRO A 95 6.55 -1.07 8.71
CA PRO A 95 6.87 -1.49 10.07
C PRO A 95 6.62 -3.00 10.26
N SER A 96 7.56 -3.84 9.80
CA SER A 96 7.42 -5.31 9.75
C SER A 96 6.99 -5.94 11.07
N LYS A 97 7.51 -5.45 12.21
CA LYS A 97 7.17 -5.96 13.54
C LYS A 97 5.69 -5.74 13.87
N PHE A 98 5.16 -4.56 13.54
CA PHE A 98 3.75 -4.24 13.71
C PHE A 98 2.88 -5.07 12.77
N LEU A 99 3.25 -5.13 11.48
CA LEU A 99 2.52 -5.90 10.48
C LEU A 99 2.44 -7.39 10.85
N LYS A 100 3.55 -8.00 11.26
CA LYS A 100 3.59 -9.40 11.71
C LYS A 100 2.75 -9.63 12.97
N LYS A 101 2.72 -8.66 13.89
CA LYS A 101 1.91 -8.74 15.12
C LYS A 101 0.41 -8.73 14.82
N ILE A 102 -0.02 -7.86 13.90
CA ILE A 102 -1.46 -7.66 13.62
C ILE A 102 -1.98 -8.64 12.57
N PHE A 103 -1.20 -8.90 11.52
CA PHE A 103 -1.66 -9.67 10.36
C PHE A 103 -1.05 -11.08 10.27
N GLY A 104 -0.06 -11.43 11.11
CA GLY A 104 0.63 -12.72 11.02
C GLY A 104 1.26 -12.93 9.64
N SER A 105 0.83 -13.97 8.93
CA SER A 105 1.19 -14.25 7.53
C SER A 105 0.29 -13.54 6.50
N GLY A 106 -0.78 -12.89 6.94
CA GLY A 106 -1.77 -12.18 6.12
C GLY A 106 -1.33 -10.80 5.64
N PHE A 107 -0.02 -10.55 5.48
CA PHE A 107 0.47 -9.35 4.80
C PHE A 107 1.52 -9.71 3.75
N LYS A 108 1.52 -8.97 2.64
CA LYS A 108 2.44 -9.12 1.52
C LYS A 108 2.97 -7.77 1.07
N ARG A 109 4.20 -7.77 0.56
CA ARG A 109 4.85 -6.59 -0.02
C ARG A 109 5.06 -6.86 -1.50
N VAL A 110 4.24 -6.23 -2.32
CA VAL A 110 4.25 -6.47 -3.76
C VAL A 110 5.16 -5.43 -4.42
N SER A 111 6.30 -5.90 -4.93
CA SER A 111 7.24 -5.03 -5.64
C SER A 111 6.62 -4.46 -6.90
N HIS A 112 6.83 -3.16 -7.11
CA HIS A 112 6.39 -2.46 -8.31
C HIS A 112 6.88 -3.12 -9.59
N PRO A 113 6.12 -2.99 -10.69
CA PRO A 113 6.62 -3.30 -12.01
C PRO A 113 7.89 -2.49 -12.30
N LYS A 114 8.86 -3.14 -12.95
CA LYS A 114 10.05 -2.48 -13.48
C LYS A 114 9.79 -2.13 -14.94
N SER A 115 10.18 -0.95 -15.39
CA SER A 115 10.20 -0.69 -16.83
C SER A 115 11.27 -1.58 -17.48
N PRO A 116 10.96 -2.23 -18.61
CA PRO A 116 11.98 -2.89 -19.41
C PRO A 116 12.81 -1.80 -20.11
N SER A 117 14.05 -1.61 -19.64
CA SER A 117 15.08 -0.70 -20.19
C SER A 117 14.99 0.80 -19.86
N GLU A 118 16.13 1.48 -20.03
CA GLU A 118 16.56 2.82 -19.56
C GLU A 118 15.68 4.01 -19.97
N SER A 119 14.57 3.80 -20.67
CA SER A 119 13.58 4.84 -20.87
C SER A 119 12.69 4.96 -19.63
N LYS A 120 12.65 6.14 -19.02
CA LYS A 120 11.66 6.52 -17.99
C LYS A 120 10.24 6.65 -18.58
N SER A 121 9.89 5.83 -19.57
CA SER A 121 8.63 5.89 -20.28
C SER A 121 7.62 4.92 -19.68
N LEU A 122 6.34 5.23 -19.93
CA LEU A 122 5.15 4.60 -19.37
C LEU A 122 5.26 3.07 -19.37
N LEU A 123 4.85 2.45 -18.25
CA LEU A 123 4.74 1.00 -18.18
C LEU A 123 3.76 0.52 -19.25
N ASP A 124 4.17 -0.48 -20.02
CA ASP A 124 3.26 -1.11 -20.97
C ASP A 124 2.12 -1.83 -20.24
N GLN A 125 1.01 -2.01 -20.96
CA GLN A 125 -0.20 -2.61 -20.41
C GLN A 125 0.03 -4.04 -19.90
N GLU A 126 0.91 -4.81 -20.54
CA GLU A 126 1.21 -6.19 -20.14
C GLU A 126 1.95 -6.23 -18.80
N THR A 127 2.92 -5.34 -18.60
CA THR A 127 3.65 -5.18 -17.34
C THR A 127 2.72 -4.79 -16.19
N ILE A 128 1.74 -3.91 -16.45
CA ILE A 128 0.71 -3.55 -15.47
C ILE A 128 -0.21 -4.74 -15.17
N LEU A 129 -0.62 -5.50 -16.18
CA LEU A 129 -1.46 -6.69 -16.02
C LEU A 129 -0.75 -7.77 -15.20
N ARG A 130 0.51 -8.09 -15.53
CA ARG A 130 1.33 -9.05 -14.76
C ARG A 130 1.52 -8.62 -13.31
N TRP A 131 1.67 -7.32 -13.04
CA TRP A 131 1.72 -6.83 -11.67
C TRP A 131 0.36 -6.99 -10.97
N ALA A 132 -0.74 -6.67 -11.64
CA ALA A 132 -2.08 -6.88 -11.08
C ALA A 132 -2.38 -8.36 -10.81
N GLU A 133 -1.91 -9.28 -11.66
CA GLU A 133 -1.98 -10.73 -11.45
C GLU A 133 -1.20 -11.16 -10.20
N ARG A 134 0.01 -10.63 -9.99
CA ARG A 134 0.77 -10.90 -8.75
C ARG A 134 0.03 -10.43 -7.50
N VAL A 135 -0.55 -9.23 -7.54
CA VAL A 135 -1.38 -8.72 -6.44
C VAL A 135 -2.58 -9.65 -6.21
N CYS A 136 -3.29 -10.04 -7.27
CA CYS A 136 -4.44 -10.94 -7.16
C CYS A 136 -4.05 -12.35 -6.67
N GLY A 137 -2.92 -12.88 -7.10
CA GLY A 137 -2.42 -14.19 -6.65
C GLY A 137 -1.99 -14.18 -5.19
N ASP A 138 -1.49 -13.05 -4.68
CA ASP A 138 -1.23 -12.86 -3.24
C ASP A 138 -2.52 -12.72 -2.40
N MET A 139 -3.70 -12.65 -3.03
CA MET A 139 -5.02 -12.66 -2.38
C MET A 139 -5.68 -14.04 -2.34
N ASP A 140 -5.08 -15.07 -2.95
CA ASP A 140 -5.53 -16.47 -2.83
C ASP A 140 -5.02 -17.09 -1.50
#